data_AF-A0A9P5IKQ7-F1
#
_entry.id   AF-A0A9P5IKQ7-F1
#
_cell.length_a   1.000
_cell.length_b   1.000
_cell.length_c   1.000
_cell.angle_alpha   90.00
_cell.angle_beta   90.00
_cell.angle_gamma   90.00
#
_symmetry.space_group_name_H-M   'P 1'
#
loop_
_entity.id
_entity.type
_entity.pdbx_description
1 polymer ?
#
loop_
_entity_poly.entity_id
_entity_poly.type
_entity_poly.pdbx_seq_one_letter_code
_entity_poly.pdbx_strand_id
1 'polypeptide(L)'
;MSTLNDIDGESARAALLLGAMTCLLLALKDGGIFSPWSNPKNWGCLLGFGILILCFLAVEFELKDGAIIPFRIASQRTVAASCLFTVLFNMAIDTHIYYLPTYFQAMRGTTAEQSGIRMLPYLGSNILATINIPTNTLSQEVKMIPGLDSSEIIALGAKNLTSTAPTEYLNGVLGAYTYALSQTLILPIAAAGMAFVCSLGMEWGKVEKK
;
A
#
# COMPACT_ATOMS: atom_id res chain seq x y z
N MET A 1 5.45 12.75 32.23
CA MET A 1 6.16 11.47 32.42
C MET A 1 5.47 10.31 31.68
N SER A 2 4.13 10.25 31.61
CA SER A 2 3.39 9.22 30.86
C SER A 2 3.59 9.29 29.33
N THR A 3 3.53 10.49 28.74
CA THR A 3 3.65 10.68 27.28
C THR A 3 5.00 10.30 26.70
N LEU A 4 6.08 10.31 27.48
CA LEU A 4 7.41 9.89 27.02
C LEU A 4 7.50 8.36 26.95
N ASN A 5 6.99 7.65 27.96
CA ASN A 5 6.91 6.18 27.92
C ASN A 5 5.99 5.67 26.80
N ASP A 6 4.93 6.41 26.45
CA ASP A 6 4.03 6.04 25.35
C ASP A 6 4.72 6.14 23.98
N ILE A 7 5.54 7.18 23.77
CA ILE A 7 6.32 7.39 22.53
C ILE A 7 7.43 6.33 22.41
N ASP A 8 8.11 6.01 23.51
CA ASP A 8 9.11 4.95 23.56
C ASP A 8 8.48 3.58 23.27
N GLY A 9 7.24 3.34 23.73
CA GLY A 9 6.48 2.13 23.44
C GLY A 9 6.01 2.01 21.98
N GLU A 10 5.58 3.09 21.35
CA GLU A 10 5.18 3.11 19.93
C GLU A 10 6.37 2.87 19.00
N SER A 11 7.48 3.58 19.24
CA SER A 11 8.71 3.42 18.47
C SER A 11 9.33 2.03 18.63
N ALA A 12 9.28 1.44 19.84
CA ALA A 12 9.73 0.07 20.07
C ALA A 12 8.92 -0.97 19.26
N ARG A 13 7.60 -0.83 19.19
CA ARG A 13 6.74 -1.71 18.40
C ARG A 13 6.99 -1.57 16.90
N ALA A 14 7.18 -0.35 16.42
CA ALA A 14 7.58 -0.10 15.03
C ALA A 14 8.94 -0.75 14.72
N ALA A 15 9.92 -0.64 15.64
CA ALA A 15 11.24 -1.26 15.49
C ALA A 15 11.17 -2.80 15.44
N LEU A 16 10.32 -3.43 16.27
CA LEU A 16 10.10 -4.88 16.23
C LEU A 16 9.55 -5.32 14.86
N LEU A 17 8.59 -4.59 14.31
CA LEU A 17 7.96 -4.92 13.03
C LEU A 17 8.91 -4.68 11.84
N LEU A 18 9.66 -3.58 11.85
CA LEU A 18 10.69 -3.30 10.84
C LEU A 18 11.84 -4.33 10.89
N GLY A 19 12.24 -4.73 12.09
CA GLY A 19 13.24 -5.78 12.31
C GLY A 19 12.76 -7.12 11.77
N ALA A 20 11.51 -7.50 12.07
CA ALA A 20 10.90 -8.72 11.55
C ALA A 20 10.87 -8.72 10.02
N MET A 21 10.40 -7.64 9.40
CA MET A 21 10.34 -7.50 7.95
C MET A 21 11.73 -7.62 7.31
N THR A 22 12.74 -7.00 7.92
CA THR A 22 14.14 -7.08 7.44
C THR A 22 14.67 -8.51 7.51
N CYS A 23 14.44 -9.23 8.62
CA CYS A 23 14.82 -10.63 8.74
C CYS A 23 14.14 -11.52 7.69
N LEU A 24 12.84 -11.30 7.44
CA LEU A 24 12.10 -12.03 6.41
C LEU A 24 12.66 -11.78 5.02
N LEU A 25 12.89 -10.51 4.65
CA LEU A 25 13.40 -10.12 3.34
C LEU A 25 14.82 -10.64 3.10
N LEU A 26 15.69 -10.65 4.12
CA LEU A 26 17.04 -11.22 4.01
C LEU A 26 17.00 -12.73 3.71
N ALA A 27 16.12 -13.48 4.41
CA ALA A 27 15.93 -14.89 4.16
C ALA A 27 15.40 -15.15 2.74
N LEU A 28 14.44 -14.34 2.27
CA LEU A 28 13.84 -14.49 0.95
C LEU A 28 14.80 -14.09 -0.18
N LYS A 29 15.65 -13.08 0.03
CA LYS A 29 16.63 -12.58 -0.95
C LYS A 29 17.72 -13.61 -1.22
N ASP A 30 18.26 -14.22 -0.17
CA ASP A 30 19.36 -15.20 -0.29
C ASP A 30 18.83 -16.64 -0.49
N GLY A 31 17.55 -16.88 -0.22
CA GLY A 31 16.90 -18.19 -0.26
C GLY A 31 16.76 -18.77 -1.66
N GLY A 32 17.47 -19.86 -1.94
CA GLY A 32 17.32 -20.65 -3.16
C GLY A 32 18.10 -20.15 -4.37
N ILE A 33 18.65 -18.94 -4.34
CA ILE A 33 19.48 -18.37 -5.43
C ILE A 33 20.97 -18.44 -5.05
N PHE A 34 21.36 -17.79 -3.95
CA PHE A 34 22.77 -17.69 -3.53
C PHE A 34 23.16 -18.74 -2.48
N SER A 35 22.18 -19.27 -1.75
CA SER A 35 22.39 -20.31 -0.76
C SER A 35 21.22 -21.30 -0.78
N PRO A 36 21.47 -22.61 -0.66
CA PRO A 36 20.41 -23.59 -0.48
C PRO A 36 19.55 -23.23 0.73
N TRP A 37 18.25 -23.55 0.68
CA TRP A 37 17.33 -23.33 1.80
C TRP A 37 17.74 -24.04 3.10
N SER A 38 18.59 -25.06 3.00
CA SER A 38 19.16 -25.76 4.15
C SER A 38 20.27 -24.98 4.87
N ASN A 39 20.68 -23.80 4.37
CA ASN A 39 21.72 -23.00 5.01
C ASN A 39 21.24 -22.47 6.39
N PRO A 40 22.02 -22.69 7.48
CA PRO A 40 21.68 -22.21 8.82
C PRO A 40 21.38 -20.71 8.89
N LYS A 41 22.02 -19.89 8.05
CA LYS A 41 21.80 -18.43 8.00
C LYS A 41 20.35 -18.10 7.60
N ASN A 42 19.80 -18.78 6.61
CA ASN A 42 18.44 -18.52 6.12
C ASN A 42 17.40 -18.97 7.14
N TRP A 43 17.62 -20.15 7.76
CA TRP A 43 16.79 -20.62 8.86
C TRP A 43 16.85 -19.71 10.10
N GLY A 44 18.03 -19.18 10.43
CA GLY A 44 18.19 -18.22 11.52
C GLY A 44 17.38 -16.94 11.29
N CYS A 45 17.37 -16.41 10.06
CA CYS A 45 16.55 -15.26 9.69
C CYS A 45 15.04 -15.56 9.74
N LEU A 46 14.58 -16.75 9.30
CA LEU A 46 13.17 -17.15 9.39
C LEU A 46 12.70 -17.36 10.84
N LEU A 47 13.53 -17.98 11.67
CA LEU A 47 13.25 -18.13 13.11
C LEU A 47 13.25 -16.77 13.81
N GLY A 48 14.22 -15.90 13.49
CA GLY A 48 14.25 -14.52 14.00
C GLY A 48 13.00 -13.73 13.63
N PHE A 49 12.53 -13.84 12.38
CA PHE A 49 11.25 -13.28 11.96
C PHE A 49 10.08 -13.82 12.79
N GLY A 50 9.99 -15.14 12.97
CA GLY A 50 8.93 -15.76 13.77
C GLY A 50 8.93 -15.27 15.22
N ILE A 51 10.11 -15.20 15.86
CA ILE A 51 10.25 -14.71 17.24
C ILE A 51 9.84 -13.24 17.34
N LEU A 52 10.31 -12.38 16.43
CA LEU A 52 9.99 -10.94 16.45
C LEU A 52 8.49 -10.69 16.23
N ILE A 53 7.83 -11.46 15.36
CA ILE A 53 6.38 -11.40 15.17
C ILE A 53 5.63 -11.88 16.41
N LEU A 54 6.06 -12.98 17.04
CA LEU A 54 5.43 -13.47 18.26
C LEU A 54 5.58 -12.46 19.42
N CYS A 55 6.75 -11.83 19.55
CA CYS A 55 6.96 -10.75 20.52
C CYS A 55 6.05 -9.55 20.23
N PHE A 56 5.95 -9.13 18.96
CA PHE A 56 5.05 -8.05 18.55
C PHE A 56 3.59 -8.36 18.89
N LEU A 57 3.10 -9.56 18.56
CA LEU A 57 1.75 -9.98 18.87
C LEU A 57 1.50 -10.05 20.38
N ALA A 58 2.45 -10.57 21.16
CA ALA A 58 2.34 -10.63 22.61
C ALA A 58 2.19 -9.23 23.23
N VAL A 59 3.01 -8.27 22.78
CA VAL A 59 2.92 -6.86 23.21
C VAL A 59 1.56 -6.26 22.81
N GLU A 60 1.06 -6.55 21.61
CA GLU A 60 -0.23 -6.00 21.15
C GLU A 60 -1.45 -6.61 21.86
N PHE A 61 -1.38 -7.89 22.25
CA PHE A 61 -2.44 -8.52 23.05
C PHE A 61 -2.53 -7.94 24.46
N GLU A 62 -1.41 -7.48 25.00
CA GLU A 62 -1.34 -6.91 26.35
C GLU A 62 -1.89 -5.46 26.39
N LEU A 63 -1.71 -4.68 25.31
CA LEU A 63 -2.14 -3.28 25.27
C LEU A 63 -3.64 -3.05 24.97
N LYS A 64 -4.36 -4.02 24.40
CA LYS A 64 -5.82 -4.03 24.07
C LYS A 64 -6.40 -2.72 23.50
N ASP A 65 -6.56 -1.67 24.33
CA ASP A 65 -7.09 -0.36 23.98
C ASP A 65 -6.04 0.65 23.49
N GLY A 66 -4.75 0.44 23.77
CA GLY A 66 -3.60 1.23 23.27
C GLY A 66 -2.88 0.60 22.06
N ALA A 67 -3.47 -0.45 21.49
CA ALA A 67 -2.90 -1.21 20.40
C ALA A 67 -2.81 -0.36 19.11
N ILE A 68 -1.71 -0.47 18.35
CA ILE A 68 -1.61 0.21 17.04
C ILE A 68 -2.70 -0.31 16.09
N ILE A 69 -3.07 -1.59 16.21
CA ILE A 69 -4.11 -2.21 15.42
C ILE A 69 -5.14 -2.83 16.38
N PRO A 70 -6.23 -2.13 16.72
CA PRO A 70 -7.27 -2.71 17.56
C PRO A 70 -7.87 -3.94 16.86
N PHE A 71 -7.82 -5.08 17.55
CA PHE A 71 -8.23 -6.38 17.01
C PHE A 71 -9.67 -6.37 16.45
N ARG A 72 -10.53 -5.50 16.98
CA ARG A 72 -11.90 -5.26 16.51
C ARG A 72 -11.97 -4.78 15.07
N ILE A 73 -11.02 -3.97 14.62
CA ILE A 73 -10.98 -3.45 13.24
C ILE A 73 -10.30 -4.49 12.34
N ALA A 74 -9.19 -5.10 12.80
CA ALA A 74 -8.48 -6.12 12.04
C ALA A 74 -9.34 -7.36 11.72
N SER A 75 -10.29 -7.70 12.60
CA SER A 75 -11.18 -8.86 12.41
C SER A 75 -12.38 -8.59 11.47
N GLN A 76 -12.53 -7.38 10.93
CA GLN A 76 -13.63 -7.08 10.01
C GLN A 76 -13.32 -7.64 8.61
N ARG A 77 -14.29 -8.35 8.01
CA ARG A 77 -14.15 -8.95 6.67
C ARG A 77 -13.83 -7.92 5.59
N THR A 78 -14.38 -6.72 5.71
CA THR A 78 -14.13 -5.59 4.80
C THR A 78 -12.68 -5.13 4.89
N VAL A 79 -12.13 -5.03 6.09
CA VAL A 79 -10.72 -4.66 6.32
C VAL A 79 -9.80 -5.74 5.75
N ALA A 80 -10.04 -7.01 6.07
CA ALA A 80 -9.25 -8.12 5.53
C ALA A 80 -9.30 -8.19 3.99
N ALA A 81 -10.48 -8.02 3.39
CA ALA A 81 -10.64 -7.98 1.94
C ALA A 81 -9.88 -6.78 1.32
N SER A 82 -9.94 -5.61 1.95
CA SER A 82 -9.23 -4.42 1.47
C SER A 82 -7.70 -4.60 1.55
N CYS A 83 -7.20 -5.16 2.65
CA CYS A 83 -5.78 -5.45 2.82
C CYS A 83 -5.28 -6.46 1.79
N LEU A 84 -6.03 -7.54 1.59
CA LEU A 84 -5.71 -8.55 0.58
C LEU A 84 -5.68 -7.94 -0.82
N PHE A 85 -6.65 -7.10 -1.16
CA PHE A 85 -6.67 -6.39 -2.42
C PHE A 85 -5.45 -5.47 -2.59
N THR A 86 -5.12 -4.66 -1.58
CA THR A 86 -3.95 -3.78 -1.60
C THR A 86 -2.66 -4.55 -1.79
N VAL A 87 -2.50 -5.71 -1.15
CA VAL A 87 -1.32 -6.58 -1.32
C VAL A 87 -1.21 -7.08 -2.76
N LEU A 88 -2.30 -7.61 -3.32
CA LEU A 88 -2.31 -8.13 -4.69
C LEU A 88 -2.07 -7.02 -5.73
N PHE A 89 -2.65 -5.85 -5.52
CA PHE A 89 -2.49 -4.70 -6.41
C PHE A 89 -1.06 -4.16 -6.39
N ASN A 90 -0.44 -4.02 -5.21
CA ASN A 90 0.96 -3.62 -5.11
C ASN A 90 1.88 -4.65 -5.75
N MET A 91 1.64 -5.95 -5.54
CA MET A 91 2.42 -7.01 -6.19
C MET A 91 2.37 -6.91 -7.72
N ALA A 92 1.21 -6.56 -8.29
CA ALA A 92 1.07 -6.36 -9.73
C ALA A 92 1.85 -5.13 -10.23
N ILE A 93 1.78 -4.00 -9.51
CA ILE A 93 2.54 -2.79 -9.86
C ILE A 93 4.05 -3.04 -9.77
N ASP A 94 4.51 -3.63 -8.67
CA ASP A 94 5.92 -3.94 -8.46
C ASP A 94 6.46 -4.88 -9.55
N THR A 95 5.66 -5.87 -9.96
CA THR A 95 6.01 -6.76 -11.09
C THR A 95 6.30 -5.94 -12.35
N HIS A 96 5.46 -4.97 -12.70
CA HIS A 96 5.72 -4.13 -13.88
C HIS A 96 6.96 -3.26 -13.69
N ILE A 97 7.14 -2.65 -12.53
CA ILE A 97 8.27 -1.77 -12.25
C ILE A 97 9.61 -2.51 -12.33
N TYR A 98 9.69 -3.76 -11.88
CA TYR A 98 10.93 -4.56 -11.91
C TYR A 98 11.17 -5.28 -13.23
N TYR A 99 10.15 -5.89 -13.82
CA TYR A 99 10.33 -6.72 -15.01
C TYR A 99 10.32 -5.92 -16.31
N LEU A 100 9.59 -4.81 -16.41
CA LEU A 100 9.51 -4.02 -17.64
C LEU A 100 10.88 -3.41 -18.05
N PRO A 101 11.66 -2.78 -17.15
CA PRO A 101 12.98 -2.27 -17.54
C PRO A 101 13.98 -3.41 -17.75
N THR A 102 13.86 -4.52 -17.02
CA THR A 102 14.65 -5.74 -17.28
C THR A 102 14.34 -6.34 -18.65
N TYR A 103 13.07 -6.33 -19.08
CA TYR A 103 12.64 -6.79 -20.40
C TYR A 103 13.22 -5.91 -21.51
N PHE A 104 13.19 -4.58 -21.35
CA PHE A 104 13.81 -3.68 -22.33
C PHE A 104 15.32 -3.88 -22.42
N GLN A 105 16.00 -4.04 -21.29
CA GLN A 105 17.44 -4.28 -21.27
C GLN A 105 17.82 -5.66 -21.85
N ALA A 106 17.08 -6.71 -21.51
CA ALA A 106 17.40 -8.09 -21.90
C ALA A 106 16.94 -8.46 -23.32
N MET A 107 15.75 -8.04 -23.74
CA MET A 107 15.14 -8.43 -25.03
C MET A 107 15.30 -7.37 -26.12
N ARG A 108 15.27 -6.08 -25.74
CA ARG A 108 15.42 -4.97 -26.71
C ARG A 108 16.84 -4.41 -26.75
N GLY A 109 17.75 -4.87 -25.89
CA GLY A 109 19.15 -4.44 -25.83
C GLY A 109 19.33 -2.95 -25.53
N THR A 110 18.31 -2.29 -24.96
CA THR A 110 18.39 -0.86 -24.63
C THR A 110 19.24 -0.63 -23.38
N THR A 111 19.92 0.50 -23.30
CA THR A 111 20.67 0.87 -22.09
C THR A 111 19.75 1.11 -20.89
N ALA A 112 20.29 1.10 -19.68
CA ALA A 112 19.54 1.36 -18.45
C ALA A 112 18.83 2.73 -18.48
N GLU A 113 19.50 3.75 -19.03
CA GLU A 113 18.96 5.11 -19.20
C GLU A 113 17.73 5.12 -20.12
N GLN A 114 17.85 4.54 -21.31
CA GLN A 114 16.76 4.53 -22.29
C GLN A 114 15.55 3.74 -21.79
N SER A 115 15.78 2.66 -21.04
CA SER A 115 14.73 1.87 -20.42
C SER A 115 14.02 2.67 -19.33
N GLY A 116 14.77 3.44 -18.54
CA GLY A 116 14.22 4.39 -17.55
C GLY A 116 13.34 5.47 -18.19
N ILE A 117 13.79 6.08 -19.29
CA ILE A 117 12.99 7.09 -20.03
C ILE A 117 11.68 6.49 -20.53
N ARG A 118 11.70 5.24 -21.02
CA ARG A 118 10.50 4.52 -21.48
C ARG A 118 9.53 4.15 -20.35
N MET A 119 9.98 4.15 -19.10
CA MET A 119 9.09 3.97 -17.94
C MET A 119 8.43 5.27 -17.47
N LEU A 120 8.95 6.45 -17.84
CA LEU A 120 8.39 7.73 -17.39
C LEU A 120 6.90 7.89 -17.70
N PRO A 121 6.39 7.55 -18.90
CA PRO A 121 4.96 7.65 -19.17
C PRO A 121 4.12 6.71 -18.29
N TYR A 122 4.65 5.53 -17.97
CA TYR A 122 3.99 4.55 -17.10
C TYR A 122 3.87 5.07 -15.65
N LEU A 123 4.99 5.54 -15.09
CA LEU A 123 5.02 6.10 -13.74
C LEU A 123 4.20 7.39 -13.65
N GLY A 124 4.30 8.26 -14.65
CA GLY A 124 3.53 9.49 -14.74
C GLY A 124 2.02 9.22 -14.80
N SER A 125 1.60 8.23 -15.58
CA SER A 125 0.18 7.83 -15.64
C SER A 125 -0.33 7.31 -14.29
N ASN A 126 0.50 6.56 -13.55
CA ASN A 126 0.15 6.07 -12.22
C ASN A 126 -0.02 7.21 -11.20
N ILE A 127 0.90 8.17 -11.20
CA ILE A 127 0.84 9.37 -10.34
C ILE A 127 -0.41 10.20 -10.67
N LEU A 128 -0.67 10.44 -11.97
CA LEU A 128 -1.83 11.21 -12.38
C LEU A 128 -3.14 10.50 -11.96
N ALA A 129 -3.25 9.19 -12.15
CA ALA A 129 -4.44 8.45 -11.73
C ALA A 129 -4.67 8.53 -10.20
N THR A 130 -3.62 8.30 -9.41
CA THR A 130 -3.71 8.28 -7.94
C THR A 130 -4.07 9.64 -7.34
N ILE A 131 -3.67 10.74 -7.96
CA ILE A 131 -4.02 12.10 -7.51
C ILE A 131 -5.41 12.52 -8.00
N ASN A 132 -5.72 12.30 -9.28
CA ASN A 132 -6.93 12.87 -9.88
C ASN A 132 -8.21 12.17 -9.40
N ILE A 133 -8.19 10.86 -9.18
CA ILE A 133 -9.38 10.10 -8.76
C ILE A 133 -9.95 10.62 -7.43
N PRO A 134 -9.22 10.58 -6.30
CA PRO A 134 -9.74 11.04 -5.00
C PRO A 134 -10.06 12.53 -5.01
N THR A 135 -9.24 13.35 -5.70
CA THR A 135 -9.45 14.80 -5.77
C THR A 135 -10.75 15.15 -6.51
N ASN A 136 -11.04 14.44 -7.61
CA ASN A 136 -12.27 14.65 -8.36
C ASN A 136 -13.49 14.22 -7.54
N THR A 137 -13.45 13.04 -6.93
CA THR A 137 -14.54 12.54 -6.07
C THR A 137 -14.78 13.48 -4.89
N LEU A 138 -13.73 13.91 -4.20
CA LEU A 138 -13.85 14.83 -3.08
C LEU A 138 -14.44 16.19 -3.51
N SER A 139 -13.99 16.73 -4.65
CA SER A 139 -14.53 17.99 -5.18
C SER A 139 -16.04 17.90 -5.46
N GLN A 140 -16.52 16.75 -5.95
CA GLN A 140 -17.95 16.55 -6.19
C GLN A 140 -18.76 16.50 -4.89
N GLU A 141 -18.28 15.78 -3.88
CA GLU A 141 -18.97 15.66 -2.59
C GLU A 141 -18.99 16.99 -1.82
N VAL A 142 -17.88 17.74 -1.83
CA VAL A 142 -17.78 19.02 -1.14
C VAL A 142 -18.68 20.09 -1.77
N LYS A 143 -18.85 20.09 -3.09
CA LYS A 143 -19.77 21.03 -3.78
C LYS A 143 -21.23 20.89 -3.36
N MET A 144 -21.62 19.74 -2.82
CA MET A 144 -22.98 19.49 -2.33
C MET A 144 -23.23 20.17 -0.97
N ILE A 145 -22.18 20.64 -0.28
CA ILE A 145 -22.27 21.34 1.00
C ILE A 145 -22.31 22.86 0.73
N PRO A 146 -23.45 23.54 0.97
CA PRO A 146 -23.56 24.97 0.71
C PRO A 146 -22.67 25.78 1.65
N GLY A 147 -21.88 26.72 1.10
CA GLY A 147 -21.03 27.63 1.86
C GLY A 147 -19.55 27.25 1.95
N LEU A 148 -19.11 26.23 1.21
CA LEU A 148 -17.75 25.70 1.29
C LEU A 148 -17.08 25.64 -0.09
N ASP A 149 -15.88 26.20 -0.21
CA ASP A 149 -15.12 26.12 -1.47
C ASP A 149 -14.25 24.86 -1.54
N SER A 150 -14.49 24.06 -2.59
CA SER A 150 -13.74 22.83 -2.85
C SER A 150 -12.26 23.08 -3.11
N SER A 151 -11.88 24.23 -3.68
CA SER A 151 -10.48 24.53 -4.03
C SER A 151 -9.63 24.78 -2.78
N GLU A 152 -10.20 25.48 -1.80
CA GLU A 152 -9.57 25.77 -0.51
C GLU A 152 -9.37 24.51 0.33
N ILE A 153 -10.37 23.63 0.37
CA ILE A 153 -10.28 22.34 1.10
C ILE A 153 -9.21 21.43 0.52
N ILE A 154 -9.11 21.36 -0.81
CA ILE A 154 -8.09 20.56 -1.48
C ILE A 154 -6.69 21.16 -1.23
N ALA A 155 -6.55 22.48 -1.30
CA ALA A 155 -5.27 23.18 -1.10
C ALA A 155 -4.76 23.10 0.35
N LEU A 156 -5.66 23.17 1.33
CA LEU A 156 -5.31 23.06 2.76
C LEU A 156 -4.97 21.63 3.18
N GLY A 157 -5.54 20.64 2.49
CA GLY A 157 -5.37 19.23 2.77
C GLY A 157 -5.96 18.78 4.11
N ALA A 158 -5.90 17.48 4.39
CA ALA A 158 -6.53 16.86 5.56
C ALA A 158 -6.04 17.42 6.92
N LYS A 159 -4.86 18.05 6.95
CA LYS A 159 -4.18 18.48 8.18
C LYS A 159 -4.75 19.77 8.79
N ASN A 160 -5.42 20.62 8.00
CA ASN A 160 -5.95 21.91 8.47
C ASN A 160 -7.48 22.03 8.43
N LEU A 161 -8.19 20.95 8.07
CA LEU A 161 -9.65 20.98 7.90
C LEU A 161 -10.38 21.35 9.19
N THR A 162 -9.91 20.89 10.34
CA THR A 162 -10.45 21.23 11.66
C THR A 162 -10.25 22.69 12.05
N SER A 163 -9.30 23.39 11.43
CA SER A 163 -9.04 24.81 11.69
C SER A 163 -9.83 25.74 10.76
N THR A 164 -10.23 25.27 9.58
CA THR A 164 -10.88 26.10 8.55
C THR A 164 -12.36 25.79 8.39
N ALA A 165 -12.81 24.55 8.60
CA ALA A 165 -14.22 24.20 8.49
C ALA A 165 -14.99 24.63 9.76
N PRO A 166 -16.13 25.35 9.64
CA PRO A 166 -17.02 25.57 10.76
C PRO A 166 -17.43 24.22 11.36
N THR A 167 -17.47 24.13 12.70
CA THR A 167 -17.76 22.87 13.43
C THR A 167 -19.09 22.21 13.03
N GLU A 168 -20.00 22.97 12.44
CA GLU A 168 -21.27 22.52 11.88
C GLU A 168 -21.13 21.65 10.60
N TYR A 169 -20.14 21.91 9.74
CA TYR A 169 -19.93 21.18 8.48
C TYR A 169 -18.85 20.10 8.57
N LEU A 170 -18.13 20.04 9.70
CA LEU A 170 -17.01 19.14 9.91
C LEU A 170 -17.39 17.67 9.65
N ASN A 171 -18.56 17.23 10.16
CA ASN A 171 -19.04 15.86 9.96
C ASN A 171 -19.35 15.55 8.48
N GLY A 172 -19.85 16.53 7.73
CA GLY A 172 -20.11 16.38 6.29
C GLY A 172 -18.81 16.27 5.48
N VAL A 173 -17.81 17.09 5.80
CA VAL A 173 -16.49 17.04 5.16
C VAL A 173 -15.77 15.72 5.48
N LEU A 174 -15.80 15.25 6.73
CA LEU A 174 -15.25 13.94 7.09
C LEU A 174 -15.98 12.80 6.36
N GLY A 175 -17.30 12.90 6.19
CA GLY A 175 -18.08 11.97 5.37
C GLY A 175 -17.62 11.95 3.92
N ALA A 176 -17.49 13.12 3.29
CA ALA A 176 -16.99 13.27 1.93
C ALA A 176 -15.56 12.70 1.75
N TYR A 177 -14.67 12.93 2.73
CA TYR A 177 -13.33 12.36 2.74
C TYR A 177 -13.34 10.82 2.84
N THR A 178 -14.11 10.28 3.78
CA THR A 178 -14.20 8.84 3.98
C THR A 178 -14.82 8.16 2.75
N TYR A 179 -15.79 8.82 2.12
CA TYR A 179 -16.40 8.38 0.87
C TYR A 179 -15.40 8.40 -0.29
N ALA A 180 -14.66 9.50 -0.48
CA ALA A 180 -13.63 9.62 -1.52
C ALA A 180 -12.53 8.55 -1.36
N LEU A 181 -12.09 8.29 -0.12
CA LEU A 181 -11.14 7.22 0.19
C LEU A 181 -11.71 5.82 -0.15
N SER A 182 -12.97 5.56 0.22
CA SER A 182 -13.62 4.29 -0.05
C SER A 182 -13.84 4.04 -1.55
N GLN A 183 -14.28 5.07 -2.28
CA GLN A 183 -14.41 5.07 -3.75
C GLN A 183 -13.07 4.75 -4.44
N THR A 184 -11.98 5.35 -3.96
CA THR A 184 -10.63 5.12 -4.48
C THR A 184 -10.18 3.66 -4.32
N LEU A 185 -10.71 2.94 -3.33
CA LEU A 185 -10.42 1.51 -3.14
C LEU A 185 -11.36 0.60 -3.95
N ILE A 186 -12.61 1.00 -4.17
CA ILE A 186 -13.60 0.21 -4.91
C ILE A 186 -13.32 0.23 -6.42
N LEU A 187 -12.92 1.38 -6.97
CA LEU A 187 -12.69 1.55 -8.41
C LEU A 187 -11.59 0.59 -8.94
N PRO A 188 -10.42 0.44 -8.27
CA PRO A 188 -9.41 -0.53 -8.65
C PRO A 188 -9.85 -1.99 -8.49
N ILE A 189 -10.70 -2.31 -7.49
CA ILE A 189 -11.26 -3.67 -7.32
C ILE A 189 -12.13 -4.04 -8.54
N ALA A 190 -13.01 -3.12 -8.95
CA ALA A 190 -13.86 -3.31 -10.11
C ALA A 190 -13.03 -3.43 -11.40
N ALA A 191 -12.01 -2.57 -11.56
CA ALA A 191 -11.09 -2.63 -12.70
C ALA A 191 -10.28 -3.94 -12.74
N ALA A 192 -9.78 -4.41 -11.60
CA ALA A 192 -9.06 -5.67 -11.50
C ALA A 192 -9.96 -6.87 -11.83
N GLY A 193 -11.23 -6.85 -11.40
CA GLY A 193 -12.23 -7.85 -11.78
C GLY A 193 -12.45 -7.90 -13.29
N MET A 194 -12.59 -6.75 -13.94
CA MET A 194 -12.70 -6.67 -15.40
C MET A 194 -11.42 -7.16 -16.10
N ALA A 195 -10.24 -6.76 -15.62
CA ALA A 195 -8.96 -7.18 -16.18
C ALA A 195 -8.76 -8.70 -16.06
N PHE A 196 -9.17 -9.30 -14.93
CA PHE A 196 -9.14 -10.74 -14.75
C PHE A 196 -10.02 -11.46 -15.77
N VAL A 197 -11.24 -10.96 -16.02
CA VAL A 197 -12.14 -11.51 -17.05
C VAL A 197 -11.53 -11.37 -18.44
N CYS A 198 -10.95 -10.22 -18.78
CA CYS A 198 -10.26 -10.02 -20.06
C CYS A 198 -9.03 -10.94 -20.21
N SER A 199 -8.30 -11.21 -19.12
CA SER A 199 -7.14 -12.09 -19.14
C SER A 199 -7.52 -13.55 -19.44
N LEU A 200 -8.73 -14.00 -19.10
CA LEU A 200 -9.21 -15.34 -19.46
C LEU A 200 -9.41 -15.49 -20.98
N GLY A 201 -9.58 -14.38 -21.71
CA GLY A 201 -9.71 -14.35 -23.16
C GLY A 201 -8.41 -14.17 -23.93
N MET A 202 -7.27 -13.97 -23.26
CA MET A 202 -5.98 -13.81 -23.94
C MET A 202 -5.42 -15.17 -24.37
N GLU A 203 -5.32 -15.39 -25.69
CA GLU A 203 -4.70 -16.59 -26.25
C GLU A 203 -3.19 -16.63 -25.94
N TRP A 204 -2.69 -17.78 -25.51
CA TRP A 204 -1.27 -18.01 -25.25
C TRP A 204 -0.50 -18.15 -26.56
N GLY A 205 0.10 -17.06 -27.04
CA GLY A 205 1.01 -17.09 -28.18
C GLY A 205 2.31 -17.84 -27.83
N LYS A 206 2.68 -18.86 -28.62
CA LYS A 206 3.95 -19.58 -28.47
C LYS A 206 5.11 -18.64 -28.79
N VAL A 207 6.05 -18.50 -27.85
CA VAL A 207 7.31 -17.80 -28.08
C VAL A 207 8.22 -18.73 -28.91
N GLU A 208 8.42 -18.43 -30.19
CA GLU A 208 9.40 -19.15 -31.01
C GLU A 208 10.81 -18.88 -30.48
N LYS A 209 11.52 -19.96 -30.14
CA LYS A 209 12.93 -19.91 -29.78
C LYS A 209 13.73 -19.59 -31.03
N LYS A 210 14.50 -18.50 -30.99
CA LYS A 210 15.50 -18.17 -32.00
C LYS A 210 16.89 -18.54 -31.49
#